data_AF-A0A832LHW4-F1
#
_entry.id   AF-A0A832LHW4-F1
#
_cell.length_a   1.000
_cell.length_b   1.000
_cell.length_c   1.000
_cell.angle_alpha   90.00
_cell.angle_beta   90.00
_cell.angle_gamma   90.00
#
_symmetry.space_group_name_H-M   'P 1'
#
loop_
_entity.id
_entity.type
_entity.pdbx_description
1 polymer ?
#
loop_
_entity_poly.entity_id
_entity_poly.type
_entity_poly.pdbx_seq_one_letter_code
_entity_poly.pdbx_strand_id
1 'polypeptide(L)'
;MIGISADFDPLHKGHVKLIEKGREIAGKTGKKLVIYLNKDYSANHAPFFASYDARKKMALKAGADKVIPIEGLHYRLTLAYTVPIRIAMMIEDGITDYVDAANVSPHFIKKEAEYFAKRGIFSGIPSNLPNRNVIRWFAVNEFFQGKYKRKMKFHIIPELTENGSKISGREIRKKIIENNLEIPEDVAKLLPETTTKILEKELKKGRAPSKRNLNLIKDKMNRLSRADLLEIAYLNANLINSMIKWRPHHTENQIWATFRKAGYGPVLTRLAMSSMEMNVTRKEVYDLIGYYEKKGWIPPDQKRKKIIQRAWFISKNIKKGYTSKEAHKKFLEGHIPSEEPERSLNAGLSLRKFETRKLREGTKAKIYVKEDGVISCQIKDDIKIKSPLILPGAMATYLRLIIDSHIIPFNSRLIKKDESFRIQINIG
;
A
#
# COMPACT_ATOMS: atom_id res chain seq x y z
N MET A 1 -11.09 8.99 24.80
CA MET A 1 -9.61 8.88 24.82
C MET A 1 -9.00 9.83 23.79
N ILE A 2 -7.70 10.11 23.87
CA ILE A 2 -6.94 10.94 22.92
C ILE A 2 -6.02 10.03 22.10
N GLY A 3 -5.99 10.18 20.78
CA GLY A 3 -5.24 9.31 19.87
C GLY A 3 -4.09 10.04 19.17
N ILE A 4 -2.97 9.35 18.99
CA ILE A 4 -1.90 9.70 18.06
C ILE A 4 -1.59 8.46 17.22
N SER A 5 -1.51 8.57 15.90
CA SER A 5 -0.92 7.49 15.08
C SER A 5 0.49 7.83 14.65
N ALA A 6 1.43 6.91 14.87
CA ALA A 6 2.82 7.18 14.57
C ALA A 6 3.62 5.93 14.18
N ASP A 7 4.80 6.19 13.63
CA ASP A 7 5.88 5.20 13.45
C ASP A 7 6.90 5.27 14.61
N PHE A 8 7.18 6.47 15.13
CA PHE A 8 8.19 6.77 16.17
C PHE A 8 9.51 6.03 15.96
N ASP A 9 10.13 6.26 14.81
CA ASP A 9 11.29 5.48 14.36
C ASP A 9 12.54 6.35 14.10
N PRO A 10 13.26 6.82 15.14
CA PRO A 10 12.94 6.71 16.56
C PRO A 10 12.05 7.85 17.07
N LEU A 11 11.66 7.80 18.35
CA LEU A 11 10.96 8.88 19.03
C LEU A 11 11.91 10.07 19.29
N HIS A 12 11.79 11.14 18.52
CA HIS A 12 12.57 12.38 18.69
C HIS A 12 11.78 13.50 19.37
N LYS A 13 12.42 14.63 19.68
CA LYS A 13 11.81 15.78 20.38
C LYS A 13 10.58 16.35 19.67
N GLY A 14 10.54 16.34 18.34
CA GLY A 14 9.32 16.68 17.60
C GLY A 14 8.11 15.79 17.91
N HIS A 15 8.33 14.48 18.16
CA HIS A 15 7.25 13.58 18.62
C HIS A 15 6.86 13.85 20.08
N VAL A 16 7.80 14.26 20.92
CA VAL A 16 7.49 14.65 22.30
C VAL A 16 6.51 15.81 22.33
N LYS A 17 6.63 16.79 21.43
CA LYS A 17 5.65 17.90 21.32
C LYS A 17 4.21 17.41 21.05
N LEU A 18 4.05 16.38 20.22
CA LEU A 18 2.74 15.74 20.01
C LEU A 18 2.21 15.10 21.30
N ILE A 19 3.09 14.39 22.02
CA ILE A 19 2.74 13.71 23.26
C ILE A 19 2.41 14.73 24.36
N GLU A 20 3.20 15.78 24.52
CA GLU A 20 2.95 16.91 25.43
C GLU A 20 1.59 17.54 25.15
N LYS A 21 1.25 17.80 23.88
CA LYS A 21 -0.08 18.33 23.54
C LYS A 21 -1.19 17.34 23.89
N GLY A 22 -0.99 16.06 23.64
CA GLY A 22 -1.89 14.99 24.07
C GLY A 22 -2.08 14.97 25.59
N ARG A 23 -1.00 15.16 26.36
CA ARG A 23 -1.03 15.20 27.83
C ARG A 23 -1.70 16.45 28.39
N GLU A 24 -1.52 17.60 27.75
CA GLU A 24 -2.24 18.82 28.09
C GLU A 24 -3.77 18.60 27.98
N ILE A 25 -4.22 18.00 26.87
CA ILE A 25 -5.64 17.68 26.67
C ILE A 25 -6.11 16.62 27.67
N ALA A 26 -5.28 15.61 27.93
CA ALA A 26 -5.56 14.57 28.92
C ALA A 26 -5.80 15.16 30.31
N GLY A 27 -4.92 16.06 30.78
CA GLY A 27 -5.06 16.74 32.06
C GLY A 27 -6.34 17.58 32.17
N LYS A 28 -6.73 18.26 31.08
CA LYS A 28 -7.96 19.07 31.02
C LYS A 28 -9.25 18.25 30.97
N THR A 29 -9.19 17.01 30.48
CA THR A 29 -10.39 16.22 30.18
C THR A 29 -10.50 14.92 30.98
N GLY A 30 -9.49 14.57 31.77
CA GLY A 30 -9.38 13.27 32.45
C GLY A 30 -9.23 12.07 31.51
N LYS A 31 -8.97 12.29 30.21
CA LYS A 31 -8.89 11.22 29.20
C LYS A 31 -7.47 10.64 29.10
N LYS A 32 -7.36 9.35 28.79
CA LYS A 32 -6.07 8.69 28.49
C LYS A 32 -5.55 9.05 27.09
N LEU A 33 -4.24 9.24 26.98
CA LEU A 33 -3.47 9.38 25.74
C LEU A 33 -3.02 8.01 25.24
N VAL A 34 -3.44 7.66 24.02
CA VAL A 34 -3.22 6.37 23.39
C VAL A 34 -2.47 6.54 22.08
N ILE A 35 -1.42 5.76 21.88
CA ILE A 35 -0.58 5.81 20.67
C ILE A 35 -0.78 4.55 19.84
N TYR A 36 -1.24 4.72 18.60
CA TYR A 36 -1.42 3.67 17.61
C TYR A 36 -0.14 3.53 16.78
N LEU A 37 0.70 2.61 17.22
CA LEU A 37 2.07 2.45 16.77
C LEU A 37 2.17 1.29 15.77
N ASN A 38 2.69 1.56 14.58
CA ASN A 38 2.90 0.54 13.57
C ASN A 38 3.95 -0.50 14.03
N LYS A 39 3.61 -1.79 13.94
CA LYS A 39 4.46 -2.89 14.45
C LYS A 39 5.39 -3.45 13.38
N ASP A 40 4.84 -3.90 12.27
CA ASP A 40 5.59 -4.73 11.31
C ASP A 40 6.44 -3.90 10.35
N TYR A 41 5.82 -2.91 9.70
CA TYR A 41 6.47 -2.03 8.73
C TYR A 41 5.99 -0.59 8.92
N SER A 42 6.86 0.36 8.61
CA SER A 42 6.55 1.80 8.65
C SER A 42 5.48 2.18 7.63
N ALA A 43 4.91 3.38 7.78
CA ALA A 43 4.02 3.97 6.78
C ALA A 43 4.65 4.08 5.37
N ASN A 44 5.98 4.06 5.29
CA ASN A 44 6.76 4.04 4.06
C ASN A 44 7.13 2.62 3.59
N HIS A 45 6.52 1.60 4.19
CA HIS A 45 6.69 0.18 3.86
C HIS A 45 8.12 -0.34 4.06
N ALA A 46 8.89 0.26 4.96
CA ALA A 46 10.23 -0.20 5.33
C ALA A 46 10.24 -0.85 6.73
N PRO A 47 11.15 -1.80 6.98
CA PRO A 47 11.46 -2.24 8.34
C PRO A 47 11.81 -1.04 9.21
N PHE A 48 11.48 -1.12 10.50
CA PHE A 48 11.82 -0.09 11.46
C PHE A 48 13.29 -0.13 11.82
N PHE A 49 13.84 1.02 12.20
CA PHE A 49 15.17 1.09 12.79
C PHE A 49 15.21 0.36 14.12
N ALA A 50 14.29 0.71 15.02
CA ALA A 50 14.15 0.09 16.32
C ALA A 50 12.95 -0.87 16.36
N SER A 51 13.07 -1.94 17.14
CA SER A 51 12.01 -2.91 17.36
C SER A 51 10.72 -2.25 17.87
N TYR A 52 9.57 -2.90 17.64
CA TYR A 52 8.30 -2.41 18.18
C TYR A 52 8.35 -2.21 19.69
N ASP A 53 8.95 -3.15 20.43
CA ASP A 53 9.05 -3.07 21.88
C ASP A 53 9.91 -1.89 22.34
N ALA A 54 11.01 -1.60 21.65
CA ALA A 54 11.83 -0.43 21.92
C ALA A 54 11.05 0.86 21.68
N ARG A 55 10.36 0.98 20.53
CA ARG A 55 9.56 2.18 20.20
C ARG A 55 8.35 2.35 21.12
N LYS A 56 7.69 1.26 21.50
CA LYS A 56 6.64 1.23 22.53
C LYS A 56 7.17 1.74 23.86
N LYS A 57 8.34 1.27 24.30
CA LYS A 57 8.98 1.74 25.54
C LYS A 57 9.33 3.22 25.49
N MET A 58 9.83 3.71 24.34
CA MET A 58 10.07 5.15 24.14
C MET A 58 8.77 5.95 24.30
N ALA A 59 7.69 5.52 23.64
CA ALA A 59 6.39 6.19 23.70
C ALA A 59 5.83 6.26 25.13
N LEU A 60 5.87 5.16 25.87
CA LEU A 60 5.41 5.10 27.27
C LEU A 60 6.25 6.03 28.16
N LYS A 61 7.58 6.00 28.02
CA LYS A 61 8.47 6.89 28.78
C LYS A 61 8.32 8.36 28.43
N ALA A 62 7.91 8.67 27.20
CA ALA A 62 7.61 10.03 26.77
C ALA A 62 6.26 10.56 27.27
N GLY A 63 5.44 9.71 27.91
CA GLY A 63 4.19 10.12 28.56
C GLY A 63 2.92 9.47 27.99
N ALA A 64 3.00 8.53 27.05
CA ALA A 64 1.80 7.81 26.61
C ALA A 64 1.23 6.93 27.74
N ASP A 65 -0.10 6.91 27.91
CA ASP A 65 -0.74 6.00 28.89
C ASP A 65 -0.86 4.58 28.33
N LYS A 66 -1.08 4.46 27.02
CA LYS A 66 -1.25 3.17 26.33
C LYS A 66 -0.66 3.23 24.92
N VAL A 67 -0.10 2.11 24.48
CA VAL A 67 0.34 1.91 23.09
C VAL A 67 -0.42 0.72 22.52
N ILE A 68 -1.06 0.91 21.36
CA ILE A 68 -1.81 -0.10 20.63
C ILE A 68 -1.05 -0.42 19.34
N PRO A 69 -0.72 -1.69 19.06
CA PRO A 69 -0.05 -2.07 17.82
C PRO A 69 -1.00 -1.94 16.63
N ILE A 70 -0.48 -1.43 15.51
CA ILE A 70 -1.09 -1.57 14.18
C ILE A 70 -0.31 -2.65 13.44
N GLU A 71 -0.98 -3.76 13.17
CA GLU A 71 -0.39 -4.97 12.60
C GLU A 71 -1.00 -5.30 11.24
N GLY A 72 -0.21 -5.95 10.40
CA GLY A 72 -0.64 -6.55 9.16
C GLY A 72 -0.98 -5.59 8.02
N LEU A 73 -0.90 -4.27 8.22
CA LEU A 73 -1.33 -3.31 7.20
C LEU A 73 -0.21 -2.91 6.23
N HIS A 74 0.94 -2.47 6.73
CA HIS A 74 1.92 -1.72 5.91
C HIS A 74 2.81 -2.56 4.98
N TYR A 75 2.72 -3.88 4.99
CA TYR A 75 3.28 -4.71 3.92
C TYR A 75 2.21 -5.20 2.94
N ARG A 76 0.93 -4.88 3.18
CA ARG A 76 -0.23 -5.29 2.37
C ARG A 76 -0.96 -4.14 1.71
N LEU A 77 -0.92 -2.94 2.28
CA LEU A 77 -1.81 -1.83 1.92
C LEU A 77 -1.04 -0.51 1.85
N THR A 78 -1.37 0.31 0.86
CA THR A 78 -0.91 1.70 0.77
C THR A 78 -1.59 2.57 1.81
N LEU A 79 -1.02 3.76 2.07
CA LEU A 79 -1.63 4.76 2.97
C LEU A 79 -3.06 5.16 2.58
N ALA A 80 -3.42 5.03 1.31
CA ALA A 80 -4.79 5.30 0.86
C ALA A 80 -5.81 4.41 1.60
N TYR A 81 -5.47 3.14 1.86
CA TYR A 81 -6.30 2.19 2.59
C TYR A 81 -6.03 2.17 4.10
N THR A 82 -4.77 2.29 4.53
CA THR A 82 -4.46 2.15 5.97
C THR A 82 -4.96 3.32 6.80
N VAL A 83 -5.05 4.54 6.23
CA VAL A 83 -5.58 5.72 6.94
C VAL A 83 -7.06 5.53 7.31
N PRO A 84 -7.98 5.18 6.40
CA PRO A 84 -9.36 4.88 6.76
C PRO A 84 -9.49 3.78 7.81
N ILE A 85 -8.72 2.70 7.69
CA ILE A 85 -8.72 1.62 8.67
C ILE A 85 -8.33 2.14 10.06
N ARG A 86 -7.24 2.92 10.17
CA ARG A 86 -6.75 3.44 11.45
C ARG A 86 -7.70 4.46 12.09
N ILE A 87 -8.28 5.37 11.29
CA ILE A 87 -9.29 6.31 11.82
C ILE A 87 -10.50 5.55 12.35
N ALA A 88 -11.02 4.58 11.59
CA ALA A 88 -12.17 3.78 12.02
C ALA A 88 -11.87 3.01 13.31
N MET A 89 -10.71 2.36 13.40
CA MET A 89 -10.26 1.70 14.64
C MET A 89 -10.24 2.67 15.82
N MET A 90 -9.64 3.86 15.65
CA MET A 90 -9.59 4.87 16.72
C MET A 90 -10.99 5.34 17.14
N ILE A 91 -11.90 5.54 16.18
CA ILE A 91 -13.29 5.91 16.49
C ILE A 91 -13.99 4.76 17.23
N GLU A 92 -13.86 3.51 16.79
CA GLU A 92 -14.48 2.37 17.47
C GLU A 92 -13.90 2.13 18.86
N ASP A 93 -12.60 2.38 19.05
CA ASP A 93 -11.95 2.31 20.36
C ASP A 93 -12.39 3.44 21.31
N GLY A 94 -13.13 4.46 20.85
CA GLY A 94 -13.58 5.57 21.71
C GLY A 94 -12.59 6.74 21.81
N ILE A 95 -11.72 6.90 20.80
CA ILE A 95 -10.96 8.13 20.64
C ILE A 95 -11.92 9.27 20.26
N THR A 96 -11.77 10.40 20.95
CA THR A 96 -12.56 11.63 20.76
C THR A 96 -11.72 12.78 20.23
N ASP A 97 -10.41 12.74 20.49
CA ASP A 97 -9.46 13.79 20.17
C ASP A 97 -8.26 13.15 19.46
N TYR A 98 -7.76 13.78 18.40
CA TYR A 98 -6.61 13.30 17.63
C TYR A 98 -5.55 14.40 17.55
N VAL A 99 -4.29 14.08 17.82
CA VAL A 99 -3.19 15.06 17.78
C VAL A 99 -2.26 14.73 16.61
N ASP A 100 -1.95 15.74 15.81
CA ASP A 100 -1.00 15.66 14.69
C ASP A 100 -0.20 16.96 14.56
N ALA A 101 0.84 16.95 13.71
CA ALA A 101 1.62 18.14 13.42
C ALA A 101 1.65 18.45 11.93
N ALA A 102 1.54 19.74 11.60
CA ALA A 102 1.63 20.22 10.23
C ALA A 102 2.09 21.69 10.20
N ASN A 103 2.91 22.02 9.20
CA ASN A 103 3.33 23.40 8.91
C ASN A 103 2.40 24.08 7.90
N VAL A 104 1.09 23.91 8.06
CA VAL A 104 0.05 24.50 7.21
C VAL A 104 -1.12 24.93 8.08
N SER A 105 -1.82 26.00 7.69
CA SER A 105 -2.94 26.50 8.50
C SER A 105 -4.01 25.40 8.68
N PRO A 106 -4.54 25.21 9.91
CA PRO A 106 -5.63 24.26 10.14
C PRO A 106 -6.87 24.54 9.28
N HIS A 107 -7.12 25.81 8.96
CA HIS A 107 -8.20 26.22 8.07
C HIS A 107 -8.03 25.65 6.65
N PHE A 108 -6.84 25.74 6.07
CA PHE A 108 -6.55 25.16 4.76
C PHE A 108 -6.74 23.65 4.77
N ILE A 109 -6.19 22.95 5.77
CA ILE A 109 -6.33 21.49 5.91
C ILE A 109 -7.81 21.09 5.96
N LYS A 110 -8.61 21.80 6.76
CA LYS A 110 -10.05 21.53 6.90
C LYS A 110 -10.80 21.75 5.58
N LYS A 111 -10.55 22.86 4.89
CA LYS A 111 -11.19 23.19 3.60
C LYS A 111 -10.93 22.10 2.55
N GLU A 112 -9.66 21.71 2.38
CA GLU A 112 -9.28 20.67 1.43
C GLU A 112 -9.87 19.31 1.82
N ALA A 113 -9.83 18.97 3.11
CA ALA A 113 -10.38 17.71 3.61
C ALA A 113 -11.88 17.58 3.35
N GLU A 114 -12.66 18.64 3.61
CA GLU A 114 -14.10 18.67 3.33
C GLU A 114 -14.39 18.54 1.84
N TYR A 115 -13.59 19.17 0.98
CA TYR A 115 -13.71 19.04 -0.47
C TYR A 115 -13.56 17.58 -0.93
N PHE A 116 -12.49 16.91 -0.49
CA PHE A 116 -12.24 15.51 -0.84
C PHE A 116 -13.28 14.56 -0.24
N ALA A 117 -13.70 14.81 1.01
CA ALA A 117 -14.71 14.00 1.68
C ALA A 117 -16.07 14.06 0.97
N LYS A 118 -16.54 15.26 0.60
CA LYS A 118 -17.81 15.46 -0.13
C LYS A 118 -17.82 14.75 -1.47
N ARG A 119 -16.70 14.73 -2.18
CA ARG A 119 -16.56 14.06 -3.49
C ARG A 119 -16.30 12.56 -3.38
N GLY A 120 -16.02 12.05 -2.18
CA GLY A 120 -15.67 10.66 -1.96
C GLY A 120 -14.32 10.26 -2.57
N ILE A 121 -13.37 11.20 -2.70
CA ILE A 121 -12.06 10.98 -3.36
C ILE A 121 -10.94 10.99 -2.31
N PHE A 122 -10.39 9.82 -1.99
CA PHE A 122 -9.37 9.67 -0.93
C PHE A 122 -8.04 9.13 -1.45
N SER A 123 -8.12 8.31 -2.50
CA SER A 123 -6.96 7.79 -3.22
C SER A 123 -6.31 8.85 -4.14
N GLY A 124 -7.15 9.67 -4.76
CA GLY A 124 -6.79 10.67 -5.77
C GLY A 124 -6.33 12.04 -5.27
N ILE A 125 -6.07 12.22 -3.96
CA ILE A 125 -5.57 13.50 -3.43
C ILE A 125 -4.22 13.81 -4.12
N PRO A 126 -4.04 14.98 -4.76
CA PRO A 126 -2.81 15.30 -5.50
C PRO A 126 -1.54 15.29 -4.63
N SER A 127 -0.41 14.90 -5.23
CA SER A 127 0.89 14.80 -4.54
C SER A 127 1.55 16.15 -4.27
N ASN A 128 1.20 17.18 -5.05
CA ASN A 128 1.69 18.54 -4.88
C ASN A 128 0.97 19.32 -3.77
N LEU A 129 -0.10 18.78 -3.17
CA LEU A 129 -0.77 19.43 -2.05
C LEU A 129 0.12 19.37 -0.79
N PRO A 130 0.32 20.50 -0.10
CA PRO A 130 1.10 20.55 1.13
C PRO A 130 0.40 19.73 2.22
N ASN A 131 1.19 18.98 2.99
CA ASN A 131 0.71 18.08 4.06
C ASN A 131 -0.45 17.16 3.62
N ARG A 132 -0.46 16.72 2.36
CA ARG A 132 -1.43 15.78 1.75
C ARG A 132 -1.89 14.65 2.68
N ASN A 133 -0.96 14.05 3.42
CA ASN A 133 -1.29 12.94 4.30
C ASN A 133 -2.19 13.40 5.45
N VAL A 134 -1.92 14.55 6.07
CA VAL A 134 -2.77 15.15 7.12
C VAL A 134 -4.14 15.48 6.54
N ILE A 135 -4.22 16.07 5.34
CA ILE A 135 -5.49 16.30 4.62
C ILE A 135 -6.26 14.98 4.46
N ARG A 136 -5.60 13.87 4.11
CA ARG A 136 -6.25 12.55 4.02
C ARG A 136 -6.83 12.10 5.36
N TRP A 137 -6.07 12.24 6.47
CA TRP A 137 -6.56 11.88 7.81
C TRP A 137 -7.83 12.64 8.17
N PHE A 138 -7.85 13.96 7.92
CA PHE A 138 -9.04 14.78 8.13
C PHE A 138 -10.20 14.41 7.21
N ALA A 139 -9.95 14.26 5.91
CA ALA A 139 -11.01 13.93 4.95
C ALA A 139 -11.71 12.62 5.33
N VAL A 140 -10.93 11.62 5.74
CA VAL A 140 -11.42 10.33 6.21
C VAL A 140 -12.23 10.49 7.52
N ASN A 141 -11.80 11.32 8.45
CA ASN A 141 -12.56 11.62 9.66
C ASN A 141 -13.92 12.29 9.35
N GLU A 142 -13.97 13.21 8.38
CA GLU A 142 -15.22 13.81 7.90
C GLU A 142 -16.12 12.76 7.21
N PHE A 143 -15.56 11.88 6.38
CA PHE A 143 -16.28 10.76 5.77
C PHE A 143 -16.98 9.88 6.81
N PHE A 144 -16.27 9.57 7.90
CA PHE A 144 -16.78 8.70 8.95
C PHE A 144 -17.85 9.33 9.84
N GLN A 145 -18.05 10.65 9.78
CA GLN A 145 -19.15 11.31 10.47
C GLN A 145 -20.51 10.72 10.07
N GLY A 146 -20.70 10.38 8.79
CA GLY A 146 -21.94 9.79 8.30
C GLY A 146 -22.27 8.44 8.96
N LYS A 147 -21.24 7.60 9.16
CA LYS A 147 -21.36 6.26 9.75
C LYS A 147 -21.49 6.30 11.27
N TYR A 148 -20.56 6.96 11.96
CA TYR A 148 -20.48 6.91 13.43
C TYR A 148 -21.27 8.03 14.13
N LYS A 149 -21.90 8.93 13.35
CA LYS A 149 -22.63 10.11 13.86
C LYS A 149 -21.79 11.02 14.76
N ARG A 150 -20.46 10.91 14.65
CA ARG A 150 -19.48 11.70 15.38
C ARG A 150 -18.17 11.75 14.59
N LYS A 151 -17.33 12.72 14.94
CA LYS A 151 -15.96 12.83 14.43
C LYS A 151 -14.98 13.07 15.56
N MET A 152 -13.72 12.69 15.36
CA MET A 152 -12.66 13.07 16.28
C MET A 152 -12.36 14.57 16.13
N LYS A 153 -12.08 15.24 17.24
CA LYS A 153 -11.58 16.61 17.26
C LYS A 153 -10.08 16.57 16.98
N PHE A 154 -9.66 17.12 15.84
CA PHE A 154 -8.24 17.18 15.49
C PHE A 154 -7.58 18.42 16.12
N HIS A 155 -6.40 18.21 16.68
CA HIS A 155 -5.54 19.23 17.27
C HIS A 155 -4.22 19.23 16.49
N ILE A 156 -4.01 20.27 15.69
CA ILE A 156 -2.83 20.40 14.84
C ILE A 156 -1.88 21.39 15.46
N ILE A 157 -0.66 20.93 15.73
CA ILE A 157 0.42 21.77 16.23
C ILE A 157 1.46 22.03 15.12
N PRO A 158 2.23 23.13 15.19
CA PRO A 158 3.38 23.31 14.31
C PRO A 158 4.40 22.19 14.47
N GLU A 159 5.06 21.80 13.39
CA GLU A 159 6.16 20.83 13.46
C GLU A 159 7.39 21.49 14.09
N LEU A 160 8.05 20.80 15.02
CA LEU A 160 9.28 21.29 15.63
C LEU A 160 10.42 21.32 14.60
N THR A 161 11.10 22.47 14.51
CA THR A 161 12.24 22.69 13.64
C THR A 161 13.52 22.90 14.44
N GLU A 162 14.63 22.35 13.94
CA GLU A 162 16.00 22.62 14.39
C GLU A 162 16.78 23.20 13.20
N ASN A 163 17.50 24.31 13.40
CA ASN A 163 18.25 25.00 12.34
C ASN A 163 17.43 25.29 11.08
N GLY A 164 16.17 25.73 11.26
CA GLY A 164 15.24 26.04 10.16
C GLY A 164 14.67 24.83 9.43
N SER A 165 14.95 23.59 9.88
CA SER A 165 14.48 22.36 9.24
C SER A 165 13.71 21.45 10.21
N LYS A 166 12.69 20.75 9.72
CA LYS A 166 11.93 19.79 10.55
C LYS A 166 12.85 18.69 11.07
N ILE A 167 12.73 18.34 12.35
CA ILE A 167 13.42 17.16 12.90
C ILE A 167 12.93 15.91 12.16
N SER A 168 13.84 15.27 11.43
CA SER A 168 13.55 14.14 10.54
C SER A 168 14.09 12.84 11.12
N GLY A 169 13.19 11.90 11.44
CA GLY A 169 13.59 10.54 11.83
C GLY A 169 14.45 9.85 10.76
N ARG A 170 14.30 10.18 9.47
CA ARG A 170 15.15 9.64 8.41
C ARG A 170 16.60 10.10 8.54
N GLU A 171 16.81 11.39 8.77
CA GLU A 171 18.16 11.96 8.91
C GLU A 171 18.82 11.48 10.19
N ILE A 172 18.07 11.39 11.29
CA ILE A 172 18.54 10.77 12.55
C ILE A 172 19.07 9.36 12.30
N ARG A 173 18.28 8.48 11.67
CA ARG A 173 18.71 7.10 11.37
C ARG A 173 19.92 7.06 10.45
N LYS A 174 19.95 7.92 9.43
CA LYS A 174 21.04 8.00 8.46
C LYS A 174 22.36 8.34 9.18
N LYS A 175 22.36 9.39 10.00
CA LYS A 175 23.53 9.81 10.78
C LYS A 175 24.05 8.70 11.71
N ILE A 176 23.16 7.98 12.40
CA ILE A 176 23.56 6.85 13.24
C ILE A 176 24.21 5.73 12.40
N ILE A 177 23.65 5.42 11.22
CA ILE A 177 24.21 4.40 10.32
C ILE A 177 25.58 4.82 9.79
N GLU A 178 25.74 6.08 9.38
CA GLU A 178 26.99 6.64 8.86
C GLU A 178 28.07 6.77 9.96
N ASN A 179 27.65 6.93 11.21
CA ASN A 179 28.52 6.97 12.38
C ASN A 179 28.69 5.59 13.05
N ASN A 180 28.87 4.53 12.25
CA ASN A 180 29.16 3.18 12.73
C ASN A 180 28.20 2.63 13.79
N LEU A 181 26.91 2.96 13.69
CA LEU A 181 25.86 2.56 14.65
C LEU A 181 26.01 3.17 16.05
N GLU A 182 26.77 4.26 16.18
CA GLU A 182 26.85 5.08 17.39
C GLU A 182 26.02 6.34 17.23
N ILE A 183 25.40 6.82 18.31
CA ILE A 183 24.58 8.02 18.29
C ILE A 183 25.49 9.25 18.43
N PRO A 184 25.67 10.08 17.38
CA PRO A 184 26.50 11.28 17.49
C PRO A 184 25.81 12.34 18.36
N GLU A 185 26.60 13.25 18.92
CA GLU A 185 26.13 14.26 19.89
C GLU A 185 25.01 15.16 19.32
N ASP A 186 25.12 15.54 18.04
CA ASP A 186 24.11 16.34 17.35
C ASP A 186 22.78 15.60 17.21
N VAL A 187 22.81 14.29 16.99
CA VAL A 187 21.61 13.43 16.99
C VAL A 187 21.07 13.27 18.40
N ALA A 188 21.92 13.07 19.40
CA ALA A 188 21.50 12.96 20.80
C ALA A 188 20.73 14.21 21.26
N LYS A 189 21.12 15.41 20.80
CA LYS A 189 20.41 16.68 21.04
C LYS A 189 18.99 16.69 20.45
N LEU A 190 18.69 15.91 19.42
CA LEU A 190 17.36 15.81 18.80
C LEU A 190 16.46 14.76 19.47
N LEU A 191 17.02 13.94 20.35
CA LEU A 191 16.32 12.84 21.02
C LEU A 191 16.06 13.18 22.50
N PRO A 192 14.98 12.66 23.09
CA PRO A 192 14.86 12.61 24.54
C PRO A 192 15.91 11.66 25.12
N GLU A 193 16.46 12.00 26.30
CA GLU A 193 17.47 11.17 26.98
C GLU A 193 17.02 9.71 27.15
N THR A 194 15.73 9.51 27.46
CA THR A 194 15.14 8.17 27.56
C THR A 194 15.16 7.41 26.24
N THR A 195 14.98 8.09 25.11
CA THR A 195 15.06 7.47 23.78
C THR A 195 16.50 7.12 23.45
N THR A 196 17.46 8.02 23.70
CA THR A 196 18.90 7.80 23.49
C THR A 196 19.35 6.53 24.21
N LYS A 197 19.07 6.42 25.52
CA LYS A 197 19.42 5.23 26.33
C LYS A 197 18.79 3.93 25.81
N ILE A 198 17.56 3.99 25.29
CA ILE A 198 16.89 2.80 24.73
C ILE A 198 17.55 2.41 23.40
N LEU A 199 17.85 3.39 22.53
CA LEU A 199 18.47 3.14 21.24
C LEU A 199 19.89 2.58 21.39
N GLU A 200 20.72 3.18 22.24
CA GLU A 200 22.08 2.68 22.53
C GLU A 200 22.05 1.22 22.98
N LYS A 201 21.09 0.85 23.84
CA LYS A 201 20.90 -0.53 24.28
C LYS A 201 20.54 -1.46 23.11
N GLU A 202 19.66 -1.04 22.20
CA GLU A 202 19.25 -1.86 21.06
C GLU A 202 20.39 -1.98 20.02
N LEU A 203 21.15 -0.90 19.79
CA LEU A 203 22.33 -0.88 18.91
C LEU A 203 23.43 -1.80 19.46
N LYS A 204 23.78 -1.69 20.74
CA LYS A 204 24.77 -2.55 21.42
C LYS A 204 24.39 -4.04 21.37
N LYS A 205 23.08 -4.35 21.33
CA LYS A 205 22.57 -5.72 21.22
C LYS A 205 22.45 -6.22 19.78
N GLY A 206 22.81 -5.42 18.78
CA GLY A 206 22.65 -5.77 17.36
C GLY A 206 21.20 -5.91 16.91
N ARG A 207 20.24 -5.30 17.64
CA ARG A 207 18.79 -5.37 17.34
C ARG A 207 18.30 -4.21 16.49
N ALA A 208 19.15 -3.21 16.27
CA ALA A 208 18.91 -2.07 15.39
C ALA A 208 20.15 -1.82 14.50
N PRO A 209 19.99 -1.42 13.23
CA PRO A 209 18.73 -1.32 12.49
C PRO A 209 18.16 -2.71 12.13
N SER A 210 16.83 -2.84 12.08
CA SER A 210 16.23 -4.02 11.44
C SER A 210 16.52 -4.01 9.94
N LYS A 211 16.81 -5.17 9.35
CA LYS A 211 17.20 -5.32 7.95
C LYS A 211 16.12 -6.07 7.15
N ARG A 212 16.02 -5.77 5.86
CA ARG A 212 15.24 -6.58 4.93
C ARG A 212 15.92 -7.92 4.65
N ASN A 213 15.13 -8.94 4.41
CA ASN A 213 15.58 -10.20 3.85
C ASN A 213 15.78 -10.06 2.32
N LEU A 214 16.87 -9.39 1.93
CA LEU A 214 17.23 -9.19 0.53
C LEU A 214 17.51 -10.51 -0.20
N ASN A 215 17.96 -11.56 0.50
CA ASN A 215 18.21 -12.86 -0.11
C ASN A 215 16.91 -13.50 -0.59
N LEU A 216 15.85 -13.47 0.21
CA LEU A 216 14.53 -13.94 -0.19
C LEU A 216 13.96 -13.14 -1.37
N ILE A 217 14.12 -11.82 -1.35
CA ILE A 217 13.66 -10.96 -2.45
C ILE A 217 14.41 -11.29 -3.74
N LYS A 218 15.75 -11.40 -3.69
CA LYS A 218 16.58 -11.76 -4.84
C LYS A 218 16.23 -13.16 -5.39
N ASP A 219 16.06 -14.14 -4.52
CA ASP A 219 15.68 -15.51 -4.90
C ASP A 219 14.37 -15.50 -5.72
N LYS A 220 13.34 -14.82 -5.23
CA LYS A 220 12.07 -14.67 -5.95
C LYS A 220 12.24 -13.95 -7.28
N MET A 221 12.91 -12.80 -7.27
CA MET A 221 13.13 -12.00 -8.47
C MET A 221 13.94 -12.75 -9.54
N ASN A 222 14.82 -13.68 -9.15
CA ASN A 222 15.67 -14.42 -10.07
C ASN A 222 15.07 -15.76 -10.52
N ARG A 223 14.23 -16.42 -9.71
CA ARG A 223 13.78 -17.80 -9.97
C ARG A 223 12.33 -17.92 -10.42
N LEU A 224 11.42 -17.09 -9.91
CA LEU A 224 9.99 -17.23 -10.22
C LEU A 224 9.69 -16.97 -11.70
N SER A 225 8.67 -17.60 -12.26
CA SER A 225 8.25 -17.28 -13.63
C SER A 225 7.48 -15.96 -13.68
N ARG A 226 7.26 -15.39 -14.89
CA ARG A 226 6.39 -14.21 -15.06
C ARG A 226 5.00 -14.43 -14.44
N ALA A 227 4.48 -15.64 -14.59
CA ALA A 227 3.15 -15.99 -14.13
C ALA A 227 3.08 -16.14 -12.61
N ASP A 228 4.15 -16.65 -11.97
CA ASP A 228 4.23 -16.77 -10.51
C ASP A 228 4.48 -15.40 -9.84
N LEU A 229 5.33 -14.56 -10.45
CA LEU A 229 5.53 -13.18 -9.97
C LEU A 229 4.22 -12.37 -10.00
N LEU A 230 3.35 -12.63 -10.97
CA LEU A 230 2.08 -11.90 -11.10
C LEU A 230 1.09 -12.22 -9.98
N GLU A 231 1.24 -13.34 -9.27
CA GLU A 231 0.41 -13.70 -8.11
C GLU A 231 0.74 -12.84 -6.87
N ILE A 232 1.97 -12.29 -6.81
CA ILE A 232 2.43 -11.38 -5.73
C ILE A 232 1.79 -10.01 -5.90
N ALA A 233 1.29 -9.43 -4.80
CA ALA A 233 0.70 -8.11 -4.80
C ALA A 233 1.73 -7.03 -5.19
N TYR A 234 1.25 -5.95 -5.82
CA TYR A 234 2.06 -4.79 -6.21
C TYR A 234 3.15 -5.06 -7.25
N LEU A 235 3.12 -6.21 -7.91
CA LEU A 235 3.90 -6.47 -9.13
C LEU A 235 2.99 -6.36 -10.35
N ASN A 236 3.19 -5.35 -11.19
CA ASN A 236 2.54 -5.23 -12.49
C ASN A 236 3.36 -5.87 -13.62
N ALA A 237 2.76 -5.97 -14.81
CA ALA A 237 3.39 -6.59 -15.96
C ALA A 237 4.73 -5.92 -16.35
N ASN A 238 4.79 -4.58 -16.32
CA ASN A 238 6.00 -3.83 -16.69
C ASN A 238 7.16 -4.11 -15.73
N LEU A 239 6.91 -4.14 -14.42
CA LEU A 239 7.91 -4.48 -13.43
C LEU A 239 8.38 -5.92 -13.59
N ILE A 240 7.46 -6.86 -13.77
CA ILE A 240 7.80 -8.27 -13.96
C ILE A 240 8.67 -8.46 -15.20
N ASN A 241 8.33 -7.82 -16.32
CA ASN A 241 9.16 -7.88 -17.52
C ASN A 241 10.55 -7.26 -17.30
N SER A 242 10.63 -6.12 -16.60
CA SER A 242 11.91 -5.52 -16.19
C SER A 242 12.72 -6.50 -15.33
N MET A 243 12.10 -7.16 -14.36
CA MET A 243 12.73 -8.18 -13.51
C MET A 243 13.28 -9.33 -14.34
N ILE A 244 12.52 -9.91 -15.27
CA ILE A 244 13.02 -11.02 -16.10
C ILE A 244 14.20 -10.58 -16.96
N LYS A 245 14.09 -9.41 -17.59
CA LYS A 245 15.11 -8.88 -18.51
C LYS A 245 16.47 -8.67 -17.83
N TRP A 246 16.47 -8.25 -16.56
CA TRP A 246 17.69 -7.89 -15.83
C TRP A 246 18.15 -8.96 -14.83
N ARG A 247 17.73 -10.22 -15.00
CA ARG A 247 18.29 -11.32 -14.20
C ARG A 247 19.74 -11.60 -14.60
N PRO A 248 20.57 -12.06 -13.64
CA PRO A 248 20.32 -12.16 -12.20
C PRO A 248 20.51 -10.82 -11.46
N HIS A 249 19.76 -10.63 -10.38
CA HIS A 249 19.96 -9.53 -9.42
C HIS A 249 20.83 -10.02 -8.24
N HIS A 250 21.94 -9.33 -8.01
CA HIS A 250 22.90 -9.63 -6.94
C HIS A 250 22.85 -8.61 -5.80
N THR A 251 22.60 -7.34 -6.13
CA THR A 251 22.65 -6.22 -5.17
C THR A 251 21.31 -5.53 -4.99
N GLU A 252 21.12 -4.84 -3.87
CA GLU A 252 19.94 -4.01 -3.65
C GLU A 252 19.82 -2.89 -4.69
N ASN A 253 20.93 -2.27 -5.11
CA ASN A 253 20.92 -1.22 -6.12
C ASN A 253 20.36 -1.68 -7.47
N GLN A 254 20.66 -2.92 -7.88
CA GLN A 254 20.07 -3.52 -9.09
C GLN A 254 18.56 -3.70 -8.95
N ILE A 255 18.08 -4.13 -7.78
CA ILE A 255 16.64 -4.21 -7.49
C ILE A 255 16.01 -2.83 -7.66
N TRP A 256 16.53 -1.80 -6.98
CA TRP A 256 16.00 -0.45 -7.08
C TRP A 256 16.02 0.09 -8.52
N ALA A 257 17.06 -0.19 -9.31
CA ALA A 257 17.14 0.21 -10.71
C ALA A 257 16.06 -0.46 -11.57
N THR A 258 15.84 -1.77 -11.40
CA THR A 258 14.79 -2.54 -12.08
C THR A 258 13.40 -1.95 -11.80
N PHE A 259 13.14 -1.58 -10.55
CA PHE A 259 11.89 -0.93 -10.14
C PHE A 259 11.71 0.46 -10.76
N ARG A 260 12.74 1.31 -10.71
CA ARG A 260 12.68 2.66 -11.31
C ARG A 260 12.41 2.61 -12.81
N LYS A 261 13.06 1.70 -13.55
CA LYS A 261 12.83 1.49 -15.00
C LYS A 261 11.38 1.10 -15.31
N ALA A 262 10.69 0.47 -14.36
CA ALA A 262 9.27 0.11 -14.50
C ALA A 262 8.30 1.21 -14.02
N GLY A 263 8.80 2.40 -13.68
CA GLY A 263 8.00 3.54 -13.22
C GLY A 263 7.62 3.50 -11.74
N TYR A 264 8.30 2.69 -10.92
CA TYR A 264 8.00 2.61 -9.48
C TYR A 264 8.73 3.70 -8.71
N GLY A 265 7.96 4.54 -8.03
CA GLY A 265 8.48 5.50 -7.05
C GLY A 265 8.89 4.82 -5.74
N PRO A 266 9.63 5.51 -4.85
CA PRO A 266 10.26 4.86 -3.70
C PRO A 266 9.32 4.16 -2.72
N VAL A 267 8.14 4.74 -2.49
CA VAL A 267 7.14 4.17 -1.57
C VAL A 267 6.56 2.86 -2.14
N LEU A 268 6.18 2.85 -3.41
CA LEU A 268 5.63 1.66 -4.05
C LEU A 268 6.68 0.56 -4.22
N THR A 269 7.94 0.91 -4.52
CA THR A 269 9.06 -0.04 -4.54
C THR A 269 9.20 -0.77 -3.19
N ARG A 270 9.17 -0.02 -2.08
CA ARG A 270 9.24 -0.62 -0.74
C ARG A 270 8.05 -1.51 -0.42
N LEU A 271 6.84 -1.13 -0.84
CA LEU A 271 5.65 -1.96 -0.64
C LEU A 271 5.73 -3.27 -1.41
N ALA A 272 6.11 -3.21 -2.68
CA ALA A 272 6.32 -4.39 -3.51
C ALA A 272 7.45 -5.29 -2.99
N MET A 273 8.56 -4.70 -2.54
CA MET A 273 9.63 -5.44 -1.86
C MET A 273 9.13 -6.13 -0.59
N SER A 274 8.34 -5.43 0.24
CA SER A 274 7.76 -6.01 1.45
C SER A 274 6.73 -7.10 1.14
N SER A 275 5.98 -6.95 0.04
CA SER A 275 5.04 -7.96 -0.43
C SER A 275 5.77 -9.22 -0.90
N MET A 276 6.87 -9.05 -1.64
CA MET A 276 7.76 -10.16 -1.99
C MET A 276 8.37 -10.78 -0.73
N GLU A 277 8.88 -10.00 0.20
CA GLU A 277 9.48 -10.49 1.45
C GLU A 277 8.48 -11.32 2.27
N MET A 278 7.24 -10.87 2.37
CA MET A 278 6.19 -11.48 3.21
C MET A 278 5.27 -12.46 2.46
N ASN A 279 5.54 -12.79 1.19
CA ASN A 279 4.67 -13.63 0.34
C ASN A 279 3.23 -13.11 0.17
N VAL A 280 3.03 -11.79 0.18
CA VAL A 280 1.68 -11.21 0.06
C VAL A 280 1.14 -11.43 -1.34
N THR A 281 -0.01 -12.10 -1.42
CA THR A 281 -0.69 -12.35 -2.69
C THR A 281 -1.70 -11.24 -3.02
N ARG A 282 -2.05 -11.09 -4.30
CA ARG A 282 -3.15 -10.21 -4.71
C ARG A 282 -4.46 -10.57 -4.02
N LYS A 283 -4.74 -11.88 -3.89
CA LYS A 283 -5.95 -12.38 -3.23
C LYS A 283 -6.01 -11.94 -1.78
N GLU A 284 -4.92 -12.07 -1.05
CA GLU A 284 -4.82 -11.64 0.34
C GLU A 284 -5.12 -10.14 0.51
N VAL A 285 -4.54 -9.28 -0.35
CA VAL A 285 -4.84 -7.84 -0.33
C VAL A 285 -6.30 -7.57 -0.67
N TYR A 286 -6.84 -8.25 -1.69
CA TYR A 286 -8.23 -8.12 -2.11
C TYR A 286 -9.22 -8.56 -1.04
N ASP A 287 -8.95 -9.66 -0.35
CA ASP A 287 -9.78 -10.15 0.75
C ASP A 287 -9.71 -9.20 1.95
N LEU A 288 -8.51 -8.69 2.27
CA LEU A 288 -8.31 -7.72 3.35
C LEU A 288 -9.08 -6.42 3.11
N ILE A 289 -9.02 -5.87 1.89
CA ILE A 289 -9.85 -4.72 1.52
C ILE A 289 -11.33 -5.07 1.64
N GLY A 290 -11.73 -6.27 1.21
CA GLY A 290 -13.11 -6.75 1.33
C GLY A 290 -13.61 -6.84 2.76
N TYR A 291 -12.76 -7.30 3.68
CA TYR A 291 -13.06 -7.36 5.11
C TYR A 291 -13.37 -5.96 5.66
N TYR A 292 -12.51 -4.97 5.39
CA TYR A 292 -12.74 -3.59 5.82
C TYR A 292 -13.87 -2.89 5.07
N GLU A 293 -14.12 -3.27 3.81
CA GLU A 293 -15.25 -2.79 3.02
C GLU A 293 -16.57 -3.24 3.64
N LYS A 294 -16.68 -4.50 4.08
CA LYS A 294 -17.85 -5.01 4.82
C LYS A 294 -18.09 -4.29 6.15
N LYS A 295 -17.01 -3.88 6.82
CA LYS A 295 -17.11 -3.02 8.01
C LYS A 295 -17.53 -1.58 7.68
N GLY A 296 -17.63 -1.20 6.41
CA GLY A 296 -17.90 0.18 6.00
C GLY A 296 -16.72 1.12 6.29
N TRP A 297 -15.49 0.59 6.43
CA TRP A 297 -14.30 1.40 6.68
C TRP A 297 -13.64 1.89 5.39
N ILE A 298 -13.88 1.23 4.26
CA ILE A 298 -13.27 1.60 2.99
C ILE A 298 -14.09 2.68 2.28
N PRO A 299 -13.49 3.84 1.95
CA PRO A 299 -14.15 4.89 1.18
C PRO A 299 -14.62 4.46 -0.22
N PRO A 300 -15.61 5.14 -0.81
CA PRO A 300 -16.26 4.71 -2.05
C PRO A 300 -15.33 4.54 -3.25
N ASP A 301 -14.36 5.43 -3.45
CA ASP A 301 -13.41 5.39 -4.58
C ASP A 301 -12.40 4.23 -4.48
N GLN A 302 -12.25 3.65 -3.30
CA GLN A 302 -11.30 2.59 -2.98
C GLN A 302 -11.94 1.19 -2.91
N LYS A 303 -13.26 1.10 -3.03
CA LYS A 303 -13.98 -0.19 -2.99
C LYS A 303 -13.54 -1.12 -4.12
N ARG A 304 -13.55 -2.43 -3.86
CA ARG A 304 -13.10 -3.45 -4.83
C ARG A 304 -13.88 -3.36 -6.15
N LYS A 305 -15.21 -3.17 -6.05
CA LYS A 305 -16.08 -2.98 -7.21
C LYS A 305 -15.67 -1.75 -8.02
N LYS A 306 -15.29 -0.64 -7.38
CA LYS A 306 -14.97 0.62 -8.06
C LYS A 306 -13.69 0.53 -8.89
N ILE A 307 -12.69 -0.21 -8.41
CA ILE A 307 -11.44 -0.47 -9.14
C ILE A 307 -11.72 -1.25 -10.43
N ILE A 308 -12.55 -2.29 -10.34
CA ILE A 308 -12.94 -3.13 -11.48
C ILE A 308 -13.82 -2.33 -12.45
N GLN A 309 -14.78 -1.56 -11.94
CA GLN A 309 -15.61 -0.65 -12.74
C GLN A 309 -14.79 0.37 -13.51
N ARG A 310 -13.73 0.92 -12.91
CA ARG A 310 -12.82 1.84 -13.59
C ARG A 310 -12.15 1.16 -14.79
N ALA A 311 -11.59 -0.03 -14.59
CA ALA A 311 -10.95 -0.80 -15.65
C ALA A 311 -11.94 -1.11 -16.80
N TRP A 312 -13.16 -1.51 -16.43
CA TRP A 312 -14.24 -1.78 -17.38
C TRP A 312 -14.63 -0.54 -18.18
N PHE A 313 -14.89 0.57 -17.49
CA PHE A 313 -15.27 1.84 -18.11
C PHE A 313 -14.22 2.31 -19.11
N ILE A 314 -12.94 2.29 -18.73
CA ILE A 314 -11.85 2.69 -19.63
C ILE A 314 -11.84 1.79 -20.87
N SER A 315 -11.93 0.47 -20.69
CA SER A 315 -11.87 -0.50 -21.80
C SER A 315 -13.01 -0.33 -22.82
N LYS A 316 -14.22 0.01 -22.36
CA LYS A 316 -15.39 0.22 -23.22
C LYS A 316 -15.34 1.55 -23.97
N ASN A 317 -14.75 2.58 -23.37
CA ASN A 317 -14.66 3.91 -23.99
C ASN A 317 -13.51 4.02 -25.01
N ILE A 318 -12.52 3.14 -24.97
CA ILE A 318 -11.49 3.07 -26.03
C ILE A 318 -12.10 2.72 -27.38
N LYS A 319 -13.13 1.85 -27.41
CA LYS A 319 -13.89 1.56 -28.63
C LYS A 319 -14.61 2.79 -29.21
N LYS A 320 -14.85 3.81 -28.39
CA LYS A 320 -15.50 5.07 -28.79
C LYS A 320 -14.49 6.15 -29.20
N GLY A 321 -13.21 5.79 -29.36
CA GLY A 321 -12.14 6.72 -29.77
C GLY A 321 -11.46 7.47 -28.62
N TYR A 322 -11.88 7.29 -27.36
CA TYR A 322 -11.23 7.94 -26.23
C TYR A 322 -9.88 7.30 -25.91
N THR A 323 -8.89 8.12 -25.56
CA THR A 323 -7.67 7.64 -24.93
C THR A 323 -7.96 7.12 -23.51
N SER A 324 -7.11 6.23 -22.99
CA SER A 324 -7.21 5.75 -21.60
C SER A 324 -7.19 6.89 -20.57
N LYS A 325 -6.46 7.98 -20.85
CA LYS A 325 -6.36 9.15 -19.98
C LYS A 325 -7.67 9.94 -19.93
N GLU A 326 -8.29 10.18 -21.08
CA GLU A 326 -9.59 10.88 -21.17
C GLU A 326 -10.71 10.07 -20.53
N ALA A 327 -10.78 8.77 -20.84
CA ALA A 327 -11.75 7.88 -20.21
C ALA A 327 -11.57 7.83 -18.69
N HIS A 328 -10.32 7.81 -18.20
CA HIS A 328 -10.06 7.88 -16.77
C HIS A 328 -10.54 9.19 -16.14
N LYS A 329 -10.29 10.33 -16.78
CA LYS A 329 -10.75 11.65 -16.30
C LYS A 329 -12.28 11.69 -16.18
N LYS A 330 -13.00 11.25 -17.22
CA LYS A 330 -14.46 11.16 -17.21
C LYS A 330 -14.99 10.29 -16.06
N PHE A 331 -14.33 9.15 -15.79
CA PHE A 331 -14.70 8.29 -14.66
C PHE A 331 -14.55 9.01 -13.31
N LEU A 332 -13.49 9.80 -13.13
CA LEU A 332 -13.27 10.59 -11.91
C LEU A 332 -14.26 11.76 -11.77
N GLU A 333 -14.80 12.27 -12.88
CA GLU A 333 -15.87 13.27 -12.92
C GLU A 333 -17.25 12.68 -12.58
N GLY A 334 -17.35 11.37 -12.35
CA GLY A 334 -18.58 10.70 -11.94
C GLY A 334 -19.27 9.91 -13.04
N HIS A 335 -18.73 9.90 -14.27
CA HIS A 335 -19.28 9.07 -15.34
C HIS A 335 -19.05 7.59 -15.02
N ILE A 336 -20.12 6.85 -14.85
CA ILE A 336 -20.10 5.41 -14.56
C ILE A 336 -20.49 4.61 -15.81
N PRO A 337 -20.02 3.35 -15.94
CA PRO A 337 -20.46 2.49 -17.03
C PRO A 337 -21.95 2.16 -16.87
N SER A 338 -22.67 2.12 -18.00
CA SER A 338 -24.08 1.70 -18.06
C SER A 338 -24.27 0.21 -17.81
N GLU A 339 -23.23 -0.59 -18.06
CA GLU A 339 -23.20 -2.04 -17.86
C GLU A 339 -22.33 -2.39 -16.66
N GLU A 340 -22.73 -3.42 -15.92
CA GLU A 340 -21.87 -4.00 -14.88
C GLU A 340 -20.59 -4.60 -15.49
N PRO A 341 -19.45 -4.56 -14.79
CA PRO A 341 -18.20 -5.14 -15.28
C PRO A 341 -18.30 -6.64 -15.46
N GLU A 342 -17.81 -7.13 -16.61
CA GLU A 342 -17.67 -8.56 -16.84
C GLU A 342 -16.74 -9.18 -15.79
N ARG A 343 -17.20 -10.28 -15.19
CA ARG A 343 -16.47 -10.99 -14.12
C ARG A 343 -15.85 -12.28 -14.61
N SER A 344 -16.32 -12.82 -15.73
CA SER A 344 -15.79 -14.03 -16.35
C SER A 344 -15.51 -13.78 -17.84
N LEU A 345 -14.27 -13.95 -18.25
CA LEU A 345 -13.85 -13.80 -19.65
C LEU A 345 -13.42 -15.15 -20.22
N ASN A 346 -13.84 -15.45 -21.46
CA ASN A 346 -13.37 -16.62 -22.18
C ASN A 346 -12.39 -16.20 -23.27
N ALA A 347 -11.12 -16.57 -23.13
CA ALA A 347 -10.07 -16.33 -24.11
C ALA A 347 -9.82 -17.58 -24.96
N GLY A 348 -9.66 -17.39 -26.28
CA GLY A 348 -9.18 -18.45 -27.17
C GLY A 348 -7.70 -18.75 -26.95
N LEU A 349 -7.27 -19.92 -27.41
CA LEU A 349 -5.88 -20.37 -27.35
C LEU A 349 -5.37 -20.73 -28.74
N SER A 350 -4.08 -20.50 -28.96
CA SER A 350 -3.35 -21.08 -30.09
C SER A 350 -2.68 -22.37 -29.60
N LEU A 351 -3.24 -23.52 -29.96
CA LEU A 351 -2.79 -24.85 -29.55
C LEU A 351 -2.45 -25.71 -30.77
N ARG A 352 -1.43 -26.55 -30.64
CA ARG A 352 -1.08 -27.58 -31.62
C ARG A 352 -1.94 -28.83 -31.40
N LYS A 353 -2.18 -29.61 -32.47
CA LYS A 353 -3.04 -30.82 -32.44
C LYS A 353 -2.62 -31.87 -31.39
N PHE A 354 -1.34 -31.98 -31.07
CA PHE A 354 -0.88 -32.91 -30.03
C PHE A 354 -1.06 -32.35 -28.60
N GLU A 355 -1.10 -31.02 -28.43
CA GLU A 355 -1.29 -30.37 -27.14
C GLU A 355 -2.73 -30.52 -26.68
N THR A 356 -3.70 -30.38 -27.60
CA THR A 356 -5.14 -30.54 -27.29
C THR A 356 -5.46 -31.92 -26.72
N ARG A 357 -4.76 -32.97 -27.15
CA ARG A 357 -4.95 -34.34 -26.64
C ARG A 357 -4.46 -34.55 -25.20
N LYS A 358 -3.57 -33.68 -24.71
CA LYS A 358 -2.96 -33.79 -23.37
C LYS A 358 -3.59 -32.86 -22.34
N LEU A 359 -4.50 -32.00 -22.77
CA LEU A 359 -5.14 -31.01 -21.91
C LEU A 359 -6.38 -31.58 -21.24
N ARG A 360 -6.52 -31.34 -19.94
CA ARG A 360 -7.72 -31.67 -19.17
C ARG A 360 -8.53 -30.41 -18.87
N GLU A 361 -9.84 -30.52 -19.02
CA GLU A 361 -10.76 -29.47 -18.57
C GLU A 361 -10.62 -29.26 -17.05
N GLY A 362 -10.77 -28.02 -16.60
CA GLY A 362 -10.58 -27.63 -15.21
C GLY A 362 -9.13 -27.36 -14.83
N THR A 363 -8.14 -27.73 -15.66
CA THR A 363 -6.74 -27.50 -15.35
C THR A 363 -6.45 -26.02 -15.14
N LYS A 364 -5.77 -25.68 -14.03
CA LYS A 364 -5.41 -24.31 -13.70
C LYS A 364 -4.43 -23.75 -14.74
N ALA A 365 -4.74 -22.55 -15.23
CA ALA A 365 -3.84 -21.75 -16.02
C ALA A 365 -3.32 -20.59 -15.18
N LYS A 366 -2.11 -20.12 -15.49
CA LYS A 366 -1.58 -18.87 -14.95
C LYS A 366 -1.46 -17.84 -16.06
N ILE A 367 -2.05 -16.67 -15.89
CA ILE A 367 -1.95 -15.58 -16.86
C ILE A 367 -0.65 -14.81 -16.63
N TYR A 368 -0.06 -14.29 -17.70
CA TYR A 368 1.05 -13.36 -17.64
C TYR A 368 1.07 -12.46 -18.89
N VAL A 369 1.93 -11.46 -18.88
CA VAL A 369 2.11 -10.55 -20.02
C VAL A 369 3.55 -10.68 -20.52
N LYS A 370 3.73 -10.80 -21.83
CA LYS A 370 5.05 -10.84 -22.49
C LYS A 370 5.64 -9.44 -22.65
N GLU A 371 6.88 -9.35 -23.13
CA GLU A 371 7.58 -8.06 -23.32
C GLU A 371 6.96 -7.20 -24.41
N ASP A 372 6.41 -7.82 -25.46
CA ASP A 372 5.62 -7.20 -26.53
C ASP A 372 4.21 -6.76 -26.07
N GLY A 373 3.86 -6.96 -24.81
CA GLY A 373 2.56 -6.63 -24.26
C GLY A 373 1.46 -7.68 -24.49
N VAL A 374 1.76 -8.78 -25.19
CA VAL A 374 0.78 -9.84 -25.45
C VAL A 374 0.43 -10.57 -24.15
N ILE A 375 -0.86 -10.62 -23.83
CA ILE A 375 -1.38 -11.40 -22.70
C ILE A 375 -1.35 -12.88 -23.10
N SER A 376 -0.72 -13.70 -22.28
CA SER A 376 -0.53 -15.12 -22.50
C SER A 376 -0.92 -15.93 -21.28
N CYS A 377 -1.16 -17.22 -21.45
CA CYS A 377 -1.29 -18.15 -20.34
C CYS A 377 -0.17 -19.18 -20.33
N GLN A 378 0.10 -19.72 -19.14
CA GLN A 378 0.91 -20.90 -18.91
C GLN A 378 0.01 -21.98 -18.28
N ILE A 379 -0.09 -23.12 -18.93
CA ILE A 379 -0.79 -24.31 -18.43
C ILE A 379 0.28 -25.35 -18.12
N LYS A 380 0.18 -26.00 -16.96
CA LYS A 380 1.06 -27.11 -16.59
C LYS A 380 0.19 -28.33 -16.32
N ASP A 381 0.18 -29.25 -17.29
CA ASP A 381 -0.66 -30.45 -17.30
C ASP A 381 0.07 -31.57 -18.04
N ASP A 382 0.87 -32.37 -17.34
CA ASP A 382 1.86 -33.34 -17.85
C ASP A 382 2.96 -32.75 -18.78
N ILE A 383 2.63 -31.69 -19.52
CA ILE A 383 3.47 -30.83 -20.34
C ILE A 383 3.24 -29.36 -19.95
N LYS A 384 4.20 -28.50 -20.31
CA LYS A 384 4.10 -27.05 -20.09
C LYS A 384 3.73 -26.36 -21.39
N ILE A 385 2.51 -25.84 -21.48
CA ILE A 385 2.01 -25.10 -22.64
C ILE A 385 2.04 -23.60 -22.34
N LYS A 386 2.53 -22.80 -23.29
CA LYS A 386 2.45 -21.35 -23.27
C LYS A 386 1.75 -20.88 -24.54
N SER A 387 0.63 -20.19 -24.39
CA SER A 387 -0.17 -19.75 -25.53
C SER A 387 -0.60 -18.28 -25.36
N PRO A 388 -0.54 -17.46 -26.42
CA PRO A 388 -1.16 -16.14 -26.39
C PRO A 388 -2.68 -16.28 -26.23
N LEU A 389 -3.28 -15.35 -25.49
CA LEU A 389 -4.73 -15.28 -25.35
C LEU A 389 -5.33 -14.55 -26.55
N ILE A 390 -6.33 -15.18 -27.17
CA ILE A 390 -7.12 -14.56 -28.25
C ILE A 390 -8.34 -13.92 -27.60
N LEU A 391 -8.34 -12.58 -27.54
CA LEU A 391 -9.37 -11.76 -26.91
C LEU A 391 -9.75 -10.60 -27.84
N PRO A 392 -11.03 -10.16 -27.87
CA PRO A 392 -11.40 -8.89 -28.47
C PRO A 392 -10.60 -7.73 -27.85
N GLY A 393 -10.24 -6.72 -28.64
CA GLY A 393 -9.37 -5.61 -28.19
C GLY A 393 -9.79 -4.98 -26.87
N ALA A 394 -11.08 -4.68 -26.68
CA ALA A 394 -11.58 -4.14 -25.41
C ALA A 394 -11.40 -5.10 -24.21
N MET A 395 -11.56 -6.42 -24.41
CA MET A 395 -11.35 -7.40 -23.33
C MET A 395 -9.87 -7.57 -23.01
N ALA A 396 -9.00 -7.50 -24.02
CA ALA A 396 -7.55 -7.46 -23.81
C ALA A 396 -7.15 -6.23 -23.01
N THR A 397 -7.68 -5.04 -23.33
CA THR A 397 -7.43 -3.82 -22.54
C THR A 397 -7.99 -3.92 -21.13
N TYR A 398 -9.20 -4.44 -20.96
CA TYR A 398 -9.80 -4.65 -19.64
C TYR A 398 -8.93 -5.56 -18.77
N LEU A 399 -8.57 -6.74 -19.28
CA LEU A 399 -7.73 -7.69 -18.57
C LEU A 399 -6.34 -7.09 -18.27
N ARG A 400 -5.77 -6.31 -19.19
CA ARG A 400 -4.50 -5.62 -18.97
C ARG A 400 -4.59 -4.62 -17.81
N LEU A 401 -5.65 -3.82 -17.74
CA LEU A 401 -5.88 -2.88 -16.63
C LEU A 401 -6.10 -3.60 -15.29
N ILE A 402 -6.75 -4.76 -15.30
CA ILE A 402 -6.90 -5.62 -14.11
C ILE A 402 -5.55 -6.18 -13.66
N ILE A 403 -4.74 -6.70 -14.57
CA ILE A 403 -3.36 -7.15 -14.31
C ILE A 403 -2.54 -6.01 -13.71
N ASP A 404 -2.63 -4.79 -14.26
CA ASP A 404 -1.84 -3.65 -13.80
C ASP A 404 -2.40 -2.95 -12.55
N SER A 405 -3.58 -3.36 -12.05
CA SER A 405 -4.20 -2.81 -10.83
C SER A 405 -3.49 -3.18 -9.52
N HIS A 406 -2.43 -4.00 -9.57
CA HIS A 406 -1.60 -4.48 -8.45
C HIS A 406 -2.27 -5.42 -7.45
N ILE A 407 -3.58 -5.34 -7.26
CA ILE A 407 -4.27 -5.98 -6.13
C ILE A 407 -5.48 -6.81 -6.53
N ILE A 408 -6.03 -6.64 -7.74
CA ILE A 408 -7.16 -7.48 -8.19
C ILE A 408 -6.63 -8.86 -8.57
N PRO A 409 -7.05 -9.94 -7.89
CA PRO A 409 -6.70 -11.28 -8.26
C PRO A 409 -7.56 -11.73 -9.44
N PHE A 410 -7.08 -12.76 -10.12
CA PHE A 410 -7.85 -13.50 -11.09
C PHE A 410 -7.44 -14.96 -11.01
N ASN A 411 -8.39 -15.84 -11.21
CA ASN A 411 -8.13 -17.25 -11.41
C ASN A 411 -8.44 -17.60 -12.86
N SER A 412 -7.74 -18.58 -13.40
CA SER A 412 -8.07 -19.07 -14.72
C SER A 412 -7.95 -20.58 -14.79
N ARG A 413 -8.86 -21.16 -15.56
CA ARG A 413 -8.96 -22.59 -15.79
C ARG A 413 -9.26 -22.86 -17.24
N LEU A 414 -8.77 -24.00 -17.71
CA LEU A 414 -9.13 -24.52 -19.00
C LEU A 414 -10.59 -24.95 -18.99
N ILE A 415 -11.34 -24.57 -20.01
CA ILE A 415 -12.70 -25.04 -20.25
C ILE A 415 -12.77 -25.60 -21.67
N LYS A 416 -13.57 -26.65 -21.85
CA LYS A 416 -13.84 -27.20 -23.18
C LYS A 416 -15.09 -26.51 -23.73
N LYS A 417 -14.98 -25.95 -24.93
CA LYS A 417 -16.13 -25.39 -25.64
C LYS A 417 -16.12 -25.92 -27.06
N ASP A 418 -17.13 -26.73 -27.38
CA ASP A 418 -17.22 -27.49 -28.62
C ASP A 418 -15.96 -28.38 -28.77
N GLU A 419 -15.32 -28.37 -29.94
CA GLU A 419 -14.07 -29.09 -30.19
C GLU A 419 -12.80 -28.32 -29.78
N SER A 420 -12.94 -27.15 -29.14
CA SER A 420 -11.83 -26.25 -28.80
C SER A 420 -11.65 -26.07 -27.30
N PHE A 421 -10.42 -25.76 -26.89
CA PHE A 421 -10.13 -25.34 -25.52
C PHE A 421 -10.07 -23.81 -25.43
N ARG A 422 -10.63 -23.29 -24.34
CA ARG A 422 -10.56 -21.88 -23.97
C ARG A 422 -10.05 -21.73 -22.55
N ILE A 423 -9.57 -20.55 -22.22
CA ILE A 423 -9.29 -20.17 -20.83
C ILE A 423 -10.43 -19.32 -20.32
N GLN A 424 -11.14 -19.83 -19.32
CA GLN A 424 -12.03 -19.01 -18.51
C GLN A 424 -11.19 -18.27 -17.47
N ILE A 425 -11.35 -16.96 -17.38
CA ILE A 425 -10.66 -16.07 -16.45
C ILE A 425 -11.71 -15.40 -15.58
N ASN A 426 -11.70 -15.68 -14.28
CA ASN A 426 -12.58 -15.01 -13.31
C ASN A 426 -11.82 -13.89 -12.59
N ILE A 427 -12.45 -12.72 -12.48
CA ILE A 427 -11.85 -11.49 -11.94
C ILE A 427 -12.46 -11.14 -10.58
N GLY A 428 -11.59 -11.01 -9.56
CA GLY A 428 -11.98 -10.69 -8.19
C GLY A 428 -12.18 -11.92 -7.33
#